data_AF-A0A1B8TDT8-F1
#
_entry.id   AF-A0A1B8TDT8-F1
#
_cell.length_a   1.000
_cell.length_b   1.000
_cell.length_c   1.000
_cell.angle_alpha   90.00
_cell.angle_beta   90.00
_cell.angle_gamma   90.00
#
_symmetry.space_group_name_H-M   'P 1'
#
loop_
_entity.id
_entity.type
_entity.pdbx_description
1 polymer ?
#
loop_
_entity_poly.entity_id
_entity_poly.type
_entity_poly.pdbx_seq_one_letter_code
_entity_poly.pdbx_strand_id
1 'polypeptide(L)'
;MADSKLALRMGQAGFSDTIIRIQTGISVGPAAAVHLARKASVTQLVPALPSFDSIVFESTQAQAAIGLVMNYLEHWDSADFEVGVDALITAHSQSVSEQNEFPLTLEEAWVIARECRCLGSAEVLNLLFSRLNQDC
;
A
#
# COMPACT_ATOMS: atom_id res chain seq x y z
N MET A 1 -12.82 -17.26 1.09
CA MET A 1 -12.19 -18.09 0.04
C MET A 1 -11.02 -17.29 -0.51
N ALA A 2 -9.85 -17.91 -0.70
CA ALA A 2 -8.68 -17.20 -1.19
C ALA A 2 -8.88 -16.79 -2.66
N ASP A 3 -8.76 -15.49 -2.98
CA ASP A 3 -8.99 -14.97 -4.33
C ASP A 3 -7.70 -15.00 -5.15
N SER A 4 -7.50 -16.11 -5.88
CA SER A 4 -6.35 -16.31 -6.76
C SER A 4 -6.32 -15.36 -7.96
N LYS A 5 -7.46 -14.81 -8.38
CA LYS A 5 -7.51 -13.81 -9.45
C LYS A 5 -7.02 -12.46 -8.95
N LEU A 6 -7.40 -12.07 -7.72
CA LEU A 6 -6.86 -10.88 -7.07
C LEU A 6 -5.35 -10.98 -6.86
N ALA A 7 -4.86 -12.13 -6.36
CA ALA A 7 -3.44 -12.35 -6.14
C ALA A 7 -2.61 -12.23 -7.45
N LEU A 8 -3.13 -12.78 -8.55
CA LEU A 8 -2.50 -12.66 -9.87
C LEU A 8 -2.46 -11.21 -10.35
N ARG A 9 -3.57 -10.46 -10.22
CA ARG A 9 -3.63 -9.04 -10.61
C ARG A 9 -2.66 -8.18 -9.80
N MET A 10 -2.58 -8.41 -8.49
CA MET A 10 -1.60 -7.73 -7.64
C MET A 10 -0.15 -8.06 -8.06
N GLY A 11 0.14 -9.33 -8.38
CA GLY A 11 1.44 -9.71 -8.91
C GLY A 11 1.78 -9.02 -10.23
N GLN A 12 0.80 -8.89 -11.15
CA GLN A 12 0.97 -8.19 -12.42
C GLN A 12 1.17 -6.68 -12.26
N ALA A 13 0.53 -6.08 -11.25
CA ALA A 13 0.70 -4.67 -10.91
C ALA A 13 2.03 -4.37 -10.19
N GLY A 14 2.76 -5.40 -9.74
CA GLY A 14 4.08 -5.25 -9.12
C GLY A 14 4.06 -5.20 -7.58
N PHE A 15 2.98 -5.60 -6.91
CA PHE A 15 2.97 -5.74 -5.46
C PHE A 15 3.96 -6.84 -5.00
N SER A 16 4.58 -6.66 -3.84
CA SER A 16 5.41 -7.72 -3.24
C SER A 16 4.58 -8.89 -2.73
N ASP A 17 5.20 -10.08 -2.68
CA ASP A 17 4.56 -11.31 -2.19
C ASP A 17 4.02 -11.16 -0.77
N THR A 18 4.69 -10.35 0.07
CA THR A 18 4.23 -10.01 1.43
C THR A 18 2.87 -9.32 1.39
N ILE A 19 2.72 -8.28 0.57
CA ILE A 19 1.46 -7.53 0.44
C ILE A 19 0.37 -8.39 -0.17
N ILE A 20 0.70 -9.15 -1.23
CA ILE A 20 -0.24 -10.08 -1.87
C ILE A 20 -0.75 -11.10 -0.86
N ARG A 21 0.13 -11.66 -0.04
CA ARG A 21 -0.23 -12.62 1.01
C ARG A 21 -1.07 -11.98 2.11
N ILE A 22 -0.79 -10.74 2.53
CA ILE A 22 -1.62 -10.03 3.51
C ILE A 22 -3.04 -9.81 2.95
N GLN A 23 -3.15 -9.37 1.70
CA GLN A 23 -4.43 -9.04 1.08
C GLN A 23 -5.27 -10.28 0.71
N THR A 24 -4.62 -11.34 0.23
CA THR A 24 -5.34 -12.49 -0.40
C THR A 24 -5.18 -13.81 0.35
N GLY A 25 -4.23 -13.89 1.28
CA GLY A 25 -3.82 -15.14 1.94
C GLY A 25 -2.98 -16.08 1.05
N ILE A 26 -2.68 -15.70 -0.20
CA ILE A 26 -1.96 -16.53 -1.18
C ILE A 26 -0.53 -16.03 -1.34
N SER A 27 0.44 -16.96 -1.40
CA SER A 27 1.80 -16.67 -1.87
C SER A 27 1.90 -16.98 -3.36
N VAL A 28 2.39 -16.03 -4.15
CA VAL A 28 2.48 -16.08 -5.61
C VAL A 28 3.92 -16.29 -6.09
N GLY A 29 4.92 -16.10 -5.21
CA GLY A 29 6.33 -16.34 -5.50
C GLY A 29 6.79 -17.82 -5.39
N PRO A 30 8.03 -18.14 -5.82
CA PRO A 30 8.63 -19.48 -5.69
C PRO A 30 8.75 -19.96 -4.23
N ALA A 31 8.57 -19.05 -3.26
CA ALA A 31 8.43 -19.36 -1.84
C ALA A 31 7.20 -20.23 -1.52
N ALA A 32 6.16 -20.23 -2.36
CA ALA A 32 5.01 -21.12 -2.22
C ALA A 32 5.40 -22.61 -2.32
N ALA A 33 6.42 -22.94 -3.13
CA ALA A 33 6.96 -24.30 -3.23
C ALA A 33 7.89 -24.67 -2.05
N VAL A 34 8.49 -23.68 -1.39
CA VAL A 34 9.45 -23.90 -0.28
C VAL A 34 8.74 -23.91 1.07
N HIS A 35 7.63 -23.20 1.24
CA HIS A 35 6.89 -23.13 2.50
C HIS A 35 6.12 -24.41 2.86
N LEU A 36 5.84 -25.29 1.90
CA LEU A 36 5.28 -26.61 2.18
C LEU A 36 6.33 -27.62 2.69
N ALA A 37 7.63 -27.34 2.53
CA ALA A 37 8.70 -28.29 2.82
C ALA A 37 9.64 -27.90 3.98
N ARG A 38 9.61 -26.65 4.48
CA ARG A 38 10.53 -26.22 5.54
C ARG A 38 9.86 -26.07 6.89
N LYS A 39 10.06 -27.10 7.73
CA LYS A 39 10.07 -26.99 9.19
C LYS A 39 10.80 -25.70 9.59
N ALA A 40 10.19 -24.95 10.50
CA ALA A 40 10.68 -23.73 11.11
C ALA A 40 12.21 -23.73 11.26
N SER A 41 12.88 -22.94 10.41
CA SER A 41 14.24 -22.48 10.65
C SER A 41 14.13 -20.97 10.81
N VAL A 42 14.48 -20.52 12.01
CA VAL A 42 14.55 -19.12 12.44
C VAL A 42 15.36 -18.30 11.41
N THR A 43 14.93 -17.06 11.14
CA THR A 43 15.58 -16.01 10.31
C THR A 43 15.55 -16.16 8.78
N GLN A 44 14.36 -16.21 8.17
CA GLN A 44 14.18 -15.44 6.93
C GLN A 44 13.59 -14.08 7.32
N LEU A 45 14.44 -13.05 7.31
CA LEU A 45 14.00 -11.66 7.41
C LEU A 45 13.11 -11.38 6.20
N VAL A 46 11.80 -11.54 6.37
CA VAL A 46 10.82 -10.94 5.45
C VAL A 46 11.10 -9.43 5.51
N PRO A 47 11.34 -8.76 4.36
CA PRO A 47 11.52 -7.32 4.36
C PRO A 47 10.36 -6.67 5.12
N ALA A 48 10.68 -5.89 6.14
CA ALA A 48 9.65 -5.19 6.89
C ALA A 48 9.01 -4.14 5.96
N LEU A 49 7.68 -4.11 5.90
CA LEU A 49 6.98 -3.04 5.21
C LEU A 49 7.33 -1.70 5.90
N PRO A 50 7.50 -0.61 5.15
CA PRO A 50 7.71 0.71 5.74
C PRO A 50 6.53 1.08 6.64
N SER A 51 6.79 1.79 7.74
CA SER A 51 5.72 2.30 8.60
C SER A 51 5.15 3.59 8.00
N PHE A 52 3.87 3.86 8.25
CA PHE A 52 3.23 5.10 7.79
C PHE A 52 4.05 6.34 8.17
N ASP A 53 4.46 6.48 9.43
CA ASP A 53 5.29 7.60 9.90
C ASP A 53 6.63 7.72 9.16
N SER A 54 7.24 6.60 8.76
CA SER A 54 8.51 6.63 8.01
C SER A 54 8.34 7.10 6.57
N ILE A 55 7.17 6.84 5.98
CA ILE A 55 6.83 7.28 4.62
C ILE A 55 6.56 8.79 4.63
N VAL A 56 5.70 9.25 5.55
CA VAL A 56 5.21 10.63 5.54
C VAL A 56 6.08 11.57 6.39
N PHE A 57 7.31 11.16 6.68
CA PHE A 57 8.23 11.90 7.53
C PHE A 57 8.62 13.24 6.91
N GLU A 58 8.87 13.26 5.61
CA GLU A 58 9.20 14.48 4.86
C GLU A 58 7.92 15.16 4.35
N SER A 59 7.87 16.49 4.41
CA SER A 59 6.73 17.28 3.91
C SER A 59 6.41 17.01 2.43
N THR A 60 7.42 16.80 1.59
CA THR A 60 7.25 16.44 0.17
C THR A 60 6.55 15.09 0.00
N GLN A 61 6.90 14.09 0.82
CA GLN A 61 6.22 12.79 0.81
C GLN A 61 4.82 12.87 1.40
N ALA A 62 4.60 13.68 2.43
CA ALA A 62 3.27 13.95 2.96
C ALA A 62 2.36 14.59 1.90
N GLN A 63 2.88 15.54 1.10
CA GLN A 63 2.16 16.13 -0.02
C GLN A 63 1.81 15.10 -1.10
N ALA A 64 2.77 14.26 -1.50
CA ALA A 64 2.52 13.18 -2.46
C ALA A 64 1.47 12.19 -1.94
N ALA A 65 1.52 11.85 -0.65
CA ALA A 65 0.54 10.98 0.01
C ALA A 65 -0.86 11.60 0.04
N ILE A 66 -0.99 12.91 0.23
CA ILE A 66 -2.29 13.61 0.15
C ILE A 66 -2.87 13.45 -1.26
N GLY A 67 -2.09 13.75 -2.30
CA GLY A 67 -2.54 13.60 -3.69
C GLY A 67 -2.99 12.17 -4.00
N LEU A 68 -2.19 11.19 -3.58
CA LEU A 68 -2.53 9.77 -3.71
C LEU A 68 -3.86 9.43 -3.02
N VAL A 69 -4.06 9.85 -1.76
CA VAL A 69 -5.28 9.55 -1.01
C VAL A 69 -6.50 10.18 -1.68
N MET A 70 -6.40 11.42 -2.15
CA MET A 70 -7.50 12.09 -2.85
C MET A 70 -7.89 11.33 -4.14
N ASN A 71 -6.91 10.96 -4.96
CA ASN A 71 -7.14 10.18 -6.18
C ASN A 71 -7.69 8.79 -5.86
N TYR A 72 -7.19 8.15 -4.79
CA TYR A 72 -7.68 6.86 -4.34
C TYR A 72 -9.16 6.91 -3.93
N LEU A 73 -9.56 7.93 -3.17
CA LEU A 73 -10.94 8.09 -2.72
C LEU A 73 -11.90 8.47 -3.84
N GLU A 74 -11.43 9.11 -4.91
CA GLU A 74 -12.23 9.35 -6.12
C GLU A 74 -12.64 8.03 -6.80
N HIS A 75 -11.76 7.04 -6.77
CA HIS A 75 -11.97 5.74 -7.44
C HIS A 75 -12.46 4.65 -6.48
N TRP A 76 -12.53 4.93 -5.18
CA TRP A 76 -12.92 3.99 -4.14
C TRP A 76 -14.12 4.52 -3.34
N ASP A 77 -15.30 4.29 -3.92
CA ASP A 77 -16.58 4.70 -3.36
C ASP A 77 -17.09 3.65 -2.35
N SER A 78 -16.68 3.84 -1.09
CA SER A 78 -17.37 3.39 0.13
C SER A 78 -16.97 2.08 0.85
N ALA A 79 -17.01 2.23 2.18
CA ALA A 79 -17.45 1.32 3.25
C ALA A 79 -16.68 0.03 3.61
N ASP A 80 -15.91 -0.61 2.74
CA ASP A 80 -15.56 -2.02 3.01
C ASP A 80 -14.16 -2.28 3.56
N PHE A 81 -14.12 -3.29 4.43
CA PHE A 81 -13.07 -3.80 5.34
C PHE A 81 -11.72 -4.15 4.70
N GLU A 82 -11.47 -3.75 3.46
CA GLU A 82 -10.33 -4.13 2.64
C GLU A 82 -9.76 -2.95 1.85
N VAL A 83 -8.49 -3.05 1.47
CA VAL A 83 -7.85 -2.08 0.57
C VAL A 83 -8.37 -2.33 -0.86
N GLY A 84 -8.93 -1.29 -1.49
CA GLY A 84 -9.41 -1.33 -2.88
C GLY A 84 -8.24 -1.38 -3.86
N VAL A 85 -7.74 -2.59 -4.16
CA VAL A 85 -6.53 -2.79 -4.97
C VAL A 85 -6.61 -2.11 -6.35
N ASP A 86 -7.74 -2.23 -7.05
CA ASP A 86 -7.88 -1.63 -8.39
C ASP A 86 -7.86 -0.10 -8.34
N ALA A 87 -8.56 0.50 -7.37
CA ALA A 87 -8.54 1.94 -7.15
C ALA A 87 -7.13 2.41 -6.76
N LEU A 88 -6.41 1.64 -5.95
CA LEU A 88 -5.04 1.95 -5.55
C LEU A 88 -4.07 1.93 -6.73
N ILE A 89 -4.17 0.93 -7.61
CA ILE A 89 -3.34 0.85 -8.83
C ILE A 89 -3.61 2.07 -9.73
N THR A 90 -4.88 2.44 -9.91
CA THR A 90 -5.26 3.60 -10.72
C THR A 90 -4.72 4.90 -10.11
N ALA A 91 -4.92 5.12 -8.81
CA ALA A 91 -4.45 6.32 -8.12
C ALA A 91 -2.92 6.43 -8.13
N HIS A 92 -2.21 5.31 -7.93
CA HIS A 92 -0.75 5.25 -8.01
C HIS A 92 -0.26 5.61 -9.42
N SER A 93 -0.86 5.01 -10.45
CA SER A 93 -0.50 5.28 -11.85
C SER A 93 -0.72 6.75 -12.23
N GLN A 94 -1.82 7.36 -11.76
CA GLN A 94 -2.10 8.79 -11.94
C GLN A 94 -1.03 9.64 -11.24
N SER A 95 -0.71 9.34 -9.97
CA SER A 95 0.28 10.11 -9.20
C SER A 95 1.69 10.07 -9.81
N VAL A 96 2.06 8.97 -10.47
CA VAL A 96 3.33 8.82 -11.21
C VAL A 96 3.28 9.62 -12.52
N SER A 97 2.13 9.62 -13.20
CA SER A 97 1.96 10.36 -14.47
C SER A 97 1.91 11.88 -14.27
N GLU A 98 1.45 12.36 -13.13
CA GLU A 98 1.33 13.80 -12.79
C GLU A 98 2.68 14.47 -12.47
N GLN A 99 3.81 13.76 -12.66
CA GLN A 99 5.16 14.27 -12.43
C GLN A 99 5.38 14.78 -10.99
N ASN A 100 4.83 14.08 -9.98
CA ASN A 100 5.28 14.30 -8.61
C ASN A 100 6.79 14.09 -8.56
N GLU A 101 7.52 15.11 -8.11
CA GLU A 101 8.99 15.10 -8.02
C GLU A 101 9.49 13.96 -7.12
N PHE A 102 8.63 13.49 -6.20
CA PHE A 102 8.86 12.38 -5.29
C PHE A 102 7.69 11.38 -5.35
N PRO A 103 7.67 10.46 -6.33
CA PRO A 103 6.60 9.49 -6.46
C PRO A 103 6.71 8.43 -5.37
N LEU A 104 5.62 8.20 -4.64
CA LEU A 104 5.51 7.08 -3.71
C LEU A 104 5.61 5.75 -4.46
N THR A 105 6.26 4.77 -3.86
CA THR A 105 6.25 3.40 -4.36
C THR A 105 4.87 2.76 -4.17
N LEU A 106 4.58 1.70 -4.94
CA LEU A 106 3.31 0.98 -4.82
C LEU A 106 3.14 0.33 -3.42
N GLU A 107 4.25 -0.04 -2.77
CA GLU A 107 4.22 -0.55 -1.39
C GLU A 107 3.82 0.52 -0.38
N GLU A 108 4.40 1.71 -0.50
CA GLU A 108 4.06 2.87 0.36
C GLU A 108 2.62 3.30 0.14
N ALA A 109 2.18 3.34 -1.12
CA ALA A 109 0.79 3.61 -1.47
C ALA A 109 -0.18 2.62 -0.81
N TRP A 110 0.17 1.32 -0.78
CA TRP A 110 -0.62 0.31 -0.10
C TRP A 110 -0.65 0.50 1.41
N VAL A 111 0.48 0.84 2.03
CA VAL A 111 0.54 1.14 3.47
C VAL A 111 -0.40 2.31 3.80
N ILE A 112 -0.38 3.38 3.02
CA ILE A 112 -1.27 4.54 3.19
C ILE A 112 -2.73 4.13 3.04
N ALA A 113 -3.07 3.36 2.00
CA ALA A 113 -4.44 2.88 1.80
C ALA A 113 -4.92 1.95 2.93
N ARG A 114 -4.01 1.13 3.47
CA ARG A 114 -4.28 0.30 4.66
C ARG A 114 -4.55 1.16 5.89
N GLU A 115 -3.84 2.27 6.08
CA GLU A 115 -4.13 3.18 7.19
C GLU A 115 -5.47 3.90 7.00
N CYS A 116 -5.84 4.28 5.78
CA CYS A 116 -7.18 4.83 5.50
C CYS A 116 -8.29 3.86 5.90
N ARG A 117 -8.05 2.55 5.75
CA ARG A 117 -8.95 1.50 6.20
C ARG A 117 -8.94 1.32 7.73
N CYS A 118 -7.79 1.42 8.39
CA CYS A 118 -7.65 1.18 9.83
C CYS A 118 -8.12 2.37 10.68
N LEU A 119 -7.79 3.59 10.28
CA LEU A 119 -8.04 4.82 11.04
C LEU A 119 -9.20 5.65 10.46
N GLY A 120 -9.54 5.43 9.19
CA GLY A 120 -10.44 6.28 8.42
C GLY A 120 -9.66 7.27 7.57
N SER A 121 -10.12 7.47 6.33
CA SER A 121 -9.45 8.36 5.36
C SER A 121 -9.36 9.81 5.82
N ALA A 122 -10.38 10.32 6.51
CA ALA A 122 -10.37 11.67 7.07
C ALA A 122 -9.25 11.85 8.13
N GLU A 123 -9.03 10.85 8.98
CA GLU A 123 -7.99 10.91 10.01
C GLU A 123 -6.60 10.82 9.38
N VAL A 124 -6.42 9.94 8.38
CA VAL A 124 -5.16 9.88 7.62
C VAL A 124 -4.86 11.20 6.94
N LEU A 125 -5.85 11.83 6.29
CA LEU A 125 -5.67 13.15 5.68
C LEU A 125 -5.29 14.20 6.72
N ASN A 126 -5.93 14.22 7.90
CA ASN A 126 -5.56 15.15 8.98
C ASN A 126 -4.12 14.96 9.45
N LEU A 127 -3.65 13.71 9.59
CA LEU A 127 -2.27 13.40 9.94
C LEU A 127 -1.30 13.90 8.86
N LEU A 128 -1.61 13.65 7.58
CA LEU A 128 -0.79 14.10 6.46
C LEU A 128 -0.70 15.62 6.37
N PHE A 129 -1.84 16.33 6.49
CA PHE A 129 -1.86 17.79 6.52
C PHE A 129 -1.12 18.35 7.73
N SER A 130 -1.19 17.68 8.89
CA SER A 130 -0.44 18.08 10.07
C SER A 130 1.08 17.95 9.84
N ARG A 131 1.54 16.90 9.15
CA ARG A 131 2.95 16.73 8.77
C ARG A 131 3.40 17.79 7.77
N LEU A 132 2.61 18.03 6.73
CA LEU A 132 2.91 19.05 5.73
C LEU A 132 3.09 20.44 6.35
N ASN A 133 2.29 20.78 7.36
CA ASN A 133 2.31 22.07 8.04
C ASN A 133 3.37 22.19 9.16
N GLN A 134 4.08 21.11 9.52
CA GLN A 134 5.16 21.18 10.52
C GLN A 134 6.45 21.81 9.99
N ASP A 135 6.63 21.84 8.67
CA ASP A 135 7.81 22.39 7.99
C ASP A 135 7.59 23.79 7.40
N CYS A 136 6.44 24.43 7.66
CA CYS A 136 6.12 25.82 7.30
C CYS A 136 6.32 26.77 8.49
#